data_AF-A0A7J8WRG6-F1
#
_entry.id   AF-A0A7J8WRG6-F1
#
_cell.length_a   1.000
_cell.length_b   1.000
_cell.length_c   1.000
_cell.angle_alpha   90.00
_cell.angle_beta   90.00
_cell.angle_gamma   90.00
#
_symmetry.space_group_name_H-M   'P 1'
#
loop_
_entity.id
_entity.type
_entity.pdbx_description
1 polymer ?
#
loop_
_entity_poly.entity_id
_entity_poly.type
_entity_poly.pdbx_seq_one_letter_code
_entity_poly.pdbx_strand_id
1 'polypeptide(L)' 'MGKMKSRAKRAPKKRMDKLDTVFSCPFCNHGTGVECR' A
#
# COMPACT_ATOMS: atom_id res chain seq x y z
N MET A 1 29.60 29.76 -5.22
CA MET A 1 29.41 28.74 -6.29
C MET A 1 29.20 27.37 -5.65
N GLY A 2 27.98 27.05 -5.21
CA GLY A 2 27.67 25.73 -4.63
C GLY A 2 26.52 25.09 -5.41
N LYS A 3 26.77 24.00 -6.12
CA LYS A 3 25.71 23.22 -6.78
C LYS A 3 24.84 22.57 -5.71
N MET A 4 23.69 23.18 -5.42
CA MET A 4 22.65 22.52 -4.62
C MET A 4 22.22 21.26 -5.38
N LYS A 5 22.44 20.08 -4.80
CA LYS A 5 21.88 18.83 -5.33
C LYS A 5 20.36 18.97 -5.23
N SER A 6 19.71 19.17 -6.37
CA SER A 6 18.26 19.19 -6.44
C SER A 6 17.75 17.91 -5.80
N ARG A 7 16.85 18.03 -4.82
CA ARG A 7 16.11 16.88 -4.30
C ARG A 7 15.48 16.20 -5.51
N ALA A 8 16.00 15.04 -5.90
CA ALA A 8 15.45 14.28 -7.01
C ALA A 8 13.95 14.12 -6.73
N LYS A 9 13.11 14.62 -7.65
CA LYS A 9 11.66 14.48 -7.52
C LYS A 9 11.39 12.98 -7.37
N ARG A 10 10.65 12.59 -6.33
CA ARG A 10 10.28 11.19 -6.13
C ARG A 10 9.58 10.72 -7.40
N ALA A 11 10.01 9.57 -7.92
CA ALA A 11 9.37 8.98 -9.09
C ALA A 11 7.85 8.92 -8.88
N PRO A 12 7.03 9.20 -9.90
CA PRO A 12 5.59 9.07 -9.79
C PRO A 12 5.26 7.69 -9.23
N LYS A 13 4.60 7.63 -8.06
CA LYS A 13 4.18 6.36 -7.50
C LYS A 13 3.20 5.74 -8.48
N LYS A 14 3.49 4.51 -8.92
CA LYS A 14 2.51 3.70 -9.64
C LYS A 14 1.26 3.63 -8.76
N ARG A 15 0.08 3.93 -9.32
CA ARG A 15 -1.17 3.71 -8.61
C ARG A 15 -1.24 2.22 -8.31
N MET A 16 -1.28 1.86 -7.04
CA MET A 16 -1.66 0.53 -6.63
C MET A 16 -3.18 0.50 -6.67
N ASP A 17 -3.75 -0.47 -7.37
CA ASP A 17 -5.18 -0.74 -7.29
C ASP A 17 -5.58 -1.01 -5.84
N LYS A 18 -6.83 -0.68 -5.48
CA LYS A 18 -7.33 -0.97 -4.13
C LYS A 18 -7.30 -2.49 -3.94
N LEU A 19 -6.38 -2.96 -3.11
CA LEU A 19 -6.36 -4.33 -2.64
C LEU A 19 -7.60 -4.57 -1.78
N ASP A 20 -8.13 -5.79 -1.84
CA ASP A 20 -9.19 -6.19 -0.94
C ASP A 20 -8.67 -6.09 0.51
N THR A 21 -9.50 -5.52 1.39
CA THR A 21 -9.15 -5.35 2.80
C THR A 21 -9.76 -6.43 3.67
N VAL A 22 -10.55 -7.33 3.09
CA VAL A 22 -11.33 -8.37 3.76
C VAL A 22 -10.87 -9.75 3.30
N PHE A 23 -10.41 -10.56 4.25
CA PHE A 23 -9.95 -11.91 3.98
C PHE A 23 -10.77 -12.95 4.75
N SER A 24 -10.80 -14.17 4.21
CA SER A 24 -11.35 -15.32 4.93
C SER A 24 -10.45 -15.67 6.12
N CYS A 25 -11.03 -15.76 7.30
CA CYS A 25 -10.27 -16.11 8.50
C CYS A 25 -9.79 -17.57 8.42
N PRO A 26 -8.48 -17.87 8.59
CA PRO A 26 -7.96 -19.23 8.47
C PRO A 26 -8.40 -20.18 9.60
N PHE A 27 -9.01 -19.65 10.66
CA PHE A 27 -9.45 -20.44 11.82
C PHE A 27 -10.94 -20.75 11.79
N CYS A 28 -11.78 -19.78 11.44
CA CYS A 28 -13.23 -19.96 11.39
C CYS A 28 -13.82 -20.02 9.97
N ASN A 29 -13.00 -19.77 8.94
CA ASN A 29 -13.37 -19.78 7.52
C ASN A 29 -14.55 -18.86 7.13
N HIS A 30 -14.90 -17.89 7.98
CA HIS A 30 -15.85 -16.85 7.64
C HIS A 30 -15.19 -15.85 6.69
N GLY A 31 -15.84 -15.57 5.55
CA GLY A 31 -15.33 -14.72 4.46
C GLY A 31 -15.15 -13.25 4.81
N THR A 32 -15.60 -12.81 5.99
CA THR A 32 -15.50 -11.44 6.49
C THR A 32 -14.63 -11.31 7.75
N GLY A 33 -13.89 -12.37 8.09
CA GLY A 33 -13.31 -12.51 9.42
C GLY A 33 -12.06 -11.66 9.69
N VAL A 34 -11.45 -11.05 8.66
CA VAL A 34 -10.19 -10.33 8.81
C VAL A 34 -10.22 -9.04 8.00
N GLU A 35 -10.24 -7.88 8.67
CA GLU A 35 -10.11 -6.54 8.07
C GLU A 35 -8.70 -5.99 8.34
N CYS A 36 -8.03 -5.45 7.32
CA CYS A 36 -6.76 -4.73 7.49
C CYS A 36 -7.02 -3.28 7.94
N ARG A 37 -6.69 -2.95 9.18
CA ARG A 37 -6.73 -1.58 9.75
C ARG A 37 -5.35 -0.94 9.86
#